data_AF-A0A401QGP9-F1
#
_entry.id   AF-A0A401QGP9-F1
#
_cell.length_a   1.000
_cell.length_b   1.000
_cell.length_c   1.000
_cell.angle_alpha   90.00
_cell.angle_beta   90.00
_cell.angle_gamma   90.00
#
_symmetry.space_group_name_H-M   'P 1'
#
loop_
_entity.id
_entity.type
_entity.pdbx_description
1 polymer ?
#
loop_
_entity_poly.entity_id
_entity_poly.type
_entity_poly.pdbx_seq_one_letter_code
_entity_poly.pdbx_strand_id
1 'polypeptide(L)'
;EVEKSKSNHYLILFRDNSCQFRAVYAFSPDSEDMHRVAGVGPRVITKNMIETIYKYNSDRKQFTQIPSKTLSASVDAVTIQGHLWQTKRPGTPKKPGPSK
;
A
#
# COMPACT_ATOMS: atom_id res chain seq x y z
N GLU A 1 -8.54 -5.28 -15.33
CA GLU A 1 -8.11 -5.73 -13.98
C GLU A 1 -8.96 -5.10 -12.87
N VAL A 2 -9.18 -3.78 -12.89
CA VAL A 2 -10.10 -3.06 -11.99
C VAL A 2 -11.56 -3.53 -12.10
N GLU A 3 -12.08 -3.72 -13.32
CA GLU A 3 -13.47 -4.13 -13.58
C GLU A 3 -13.89 -5.50 -13.00
N LYS A 4 -12.94 -6.34 -12.55
CA LYS A 4 -13.24 -7.65 -11.96
C LYS A 4 -13.43 -7.61 -10.45
N SER A 5 -13.08 -6.50 -9.81
CA SER A 5 -13.14 -6.36 -8.36
C SER A 5 -14.44 -5.65 -7.95
N LYS A 6 -15.21 -6.24 -7.04
CA LYS A 6 -16.47 -5.68 -6.51
C LYS A 6 -16.25 -4.55 -5.49
N SER A 7 -15.03 -4.04 -5.36
CA SER A 7 -14.71 -2.97 -4.41
C SER A 7 -15.01 -1.62 -5.03
N ASN A 8 -15.87 -0.84 -4.39
CA ASN A 8 -16.21 0.51 -4.85
C ASN A 8 -15.13 1.55 -4.52
N HIS A 9 -14.05 1.15 -3.83
CA HIS A 9 -13.01 2.06 -3.37
C HIS A 9 -11.62 1.53 -3.71
N TYR A 10 -10.90 2.26 -4.58
CA TYR A 10 -9.55 1.93 -5.02
C TYR A 10 -8.58 2.99 -4.56
N LEU A 11 -7.39 2.55 -4.18
CA LEU A 11 -6.32 3.44 -3.72
C LEU A 11 -5.05 3.19 -4.48
N ILE A 12 -4.33 4.27 -4.74
CA ILE A 12 -2.99 4.22 -5.32
C ILE A 12 -1.97 4.08 -4.19
N LEU A 13 -1.05 3.13 -4.34
CA LEU A 13 0.14 3.05 -3.50
C LEU A 13 1.25 3.90 -4.13
N PHE A 14 1.74 4.87 -3.37
CA PHE A 14 2.96 5.60 -3.66
C PHE A 14 4.16 5.01 -2.91
N ARG A 15 5.35 5.16 -3.49
CA ARG A 15 6.60 4.79 -2.80
C ARG A 15 6.92 5.73 -1.64
N ASP A 16 6.79 7.02 -1.89
CA ASP A 16 7.17 8.11 -1.00
C ASP A 16 6.41 9.39 -1.41
N ASN A 17 6.73 10.51 -0.77
CA ASN A 17 6.09 11.82 -0.98
C ASN A 17 6.27 12.40 -2.39
N SER A 18 7.11 11.81 -3.25
CA SER A 18 7.22 12.21 -4.66
C SER A 18 6.07 11.68 -5.54
N CYS A 19 5.06 11.03 -4.95
CA CYS A 19 3.90 10.48 -5.65
C CYS A 19 4.29 9.48 -6.76
N GLN A 20 5.41 8.77 -6.58
CA GLN A 20 5.83 7.71 -7.48
C GLN A 20 4.90 6.50 -7.37
N PHE A 21 4.10 6.28 -8.43
CA PHE A 21 3.18 5.15 -8.55
C PHE A 21 3.90 3.80 -8.36
N ARG A 22 3.29 2.91 -7.57
CA ARG A 22 3.78 1.54 -7.34
C ARG A 22 2.75 0.48 -7.71
N ALA A 23 1.52 0.65 -7.21
CA ALA A 23 0.48 -0.35 -7.31
C ALA A 23 -0.90 0.28 -7.08
N VAL A 24 -1.95 -0.45 -7.45
CA VAL A 24 -3.35 -0.14 -7.15
C VAL A 24 -3.88 -1.19 -6.19
N TYR A 25 -4.58 -0.74 -5.15
CA TYR A 25 -5.23 -1.59 -4.17
C TYR A 25 -6.74 -1.36 -4.16
N ALA A 26 -7.50 -2.41 -3.90
CA ALA A 26 -8.92 -2.37 -3.63
C ALA A 26 -9.12 -2.40 -2.11
N PHE A 27 -9.86 -1.44 -1.57
CA PHE A 27 -10.22 -1.41 -0.16
C PHE A 27 -11.48 -2.22 0.11
N SER A 28 -11.42 -3.04 1.15
CA SER A 28 -12.54 -3.84 1.64
C SER A 28 -13.02 -3.25 2.98
N PRO A 29 -14.17 -2.57 3.03
CA PRO A 29 -14.66 -1.96 4.26
C PRO A 29 -14.99 -2.99 5.36
N ASP A 30 -15.32 -4.23 4.99
CA ASP A 30 -15.67 -5.29 5.94
C ASP A 30 -14.47 -5.79 6.75
N SER A 31 -13.28 -5.82 6.15
CA SER A 31 -12.05 -6.31 6.78
C SER A 31 -11.07 -5.18 7.13
N GLU A 32 -11.38 -3.94 6.76
CA GLU A 32 -10.48 -2.78 6.84
C GLU A 32 -9.09 -3.00 6.17
N ASP A 33 -9.04 -3.91 5.21
CA ASP A 33 -7.83 -4.34 4.52
C ASP A 33 -7.84 -3.90 3.04
N MET A 34 -6.64 -3.73 2.50
CA MET A 34 -6.42 -3.31 1.12
C MET A 34 -5.73 -4.44 0.35
N HIS A 35 -6.36 -4.93 -0.72
CA HIS A 35 -5.82 -6.00 -1.55
C HIS A 35 -5.21 -5.46 -2.83
N ARG A 36 -4.01 -5.92 -3.18
CA ARG A 36 -3.35 -5.49 -4.41
C ARG A 36 -4.12 -5.98 -5.63
N VAL A 37 -4.58 -5.04 -6.45
CA VAL A 37 -5.22 -5.30 -7.74
C VAL A 37 -4.16 -5.42 -8.83
N ALA A 38 -3.24 -4.45 -8.89
CA ALA A 38 -2.21 -4.37 -9.93
C ALA A 38 -0.92 -3.71 -9.41
N GLY A 39 0.20 -3.96 -10.08
CA GLY A 39 1.51 -3.34 -9.80
C GLY A 39 2.39 -4.07 -8.78
N VAL A 40 3.37 -3.35 -8.22
CA VAL A 40 4.43 -3.90 -7.37
C VAL A 40 4.29 -3.42 -5.93
N GLY A 41 4.20 -4.38 -5.00
CA GLY A 41 4.04 -4.12 -3.57
C GLY A 41 3.54 -5.36 -2.82
N PRO A 42 3.31 -5.24 -1.51
CA PRO A 42 2.72 -6.28 -0.68
C PRO A 42 1.39 -6.82 -1.24
N ARG A 43 1.01 -8.06 -0.90
CA ARG A 43 -0.26 -8.61 -1.37
C ARG A 43 -1.46 -7.96 -0.68
N VAL A 44 -1.29 -7.64 0.60
CA VAL A 44 -2.28 -7.01 1.48
C VAL A 44 -1.59 -5.88 2.23
N ILE A 45 -2.27 -4.75 2.36
CA ILE A 45 -1.86 -3.62 3.19
C ILE A 45 -2.94 -3.44 4.25
N THR A 46 -2.52 -3.42 5.52
CA THR A 46 -3.39 -3.10 6.65
C THR A 46 -3.16 -1.67 7.11
N LYS A 47 -4.09 -1.10 7.88
CA LYS A 47 -4.00 0.28 8.40
C LYS A 47 -2.69 0.57 9.15
N ASN A 48 -2.12 -0.41 9.84
CA ASN A 48 -0.87 -0.26 10.59
C ASN A 48 0.37 -0.09 9.69
N MET A 49 0.29 -0.56 8.44
CA MET A 49 1.38 -0.44 7.47
C MET A 49 1.43 0.94 6.80
N ILE A 50 0.34 1.70 6.88
CA ILE A 50 0.19 3.00 6.23
C ILE A 50 0.96 4.06 7.01
N GLU A 51 1.74 4.85 6.28
CA GLU A 51 2.51 5.98 6.82
C GLU A 51 1.75 7.28 6.63
N THR A 52 1.35 7.57 5.39
CA THR A 52 0.63 8.79 4.99
C THR A 52 -0.51 8.46 4.05
N ILE A 53 -1.59 9.24 4.12
CA ILE A 53 -2.73 9.15 3.22
C ILE A 53 -2.91 10.48 2.45
N TYR A 54 -3.42 10.37 1.23
CA TYR A 54 -3.56 11.47 0.29
C TYR A 54 -4.96 11.48 -0.32
N LYS A 55 -5.45 12.67 -0.59
CA LYS A 55 -6.65 12.92 -1.39
C LYS A 55 -6.24 13.55 -2.72
N TYR A 56 -6.85 13.10 -3.80
CA TYR A 56 -6.71 13.72 -5.09
C TYR A 56 -7.68 14.91 -5.19
N ASN A 57 -7.12 16.09 -5.45
CA ASN A 57 -7.90 17.27 -5.80
C ASN A 57 -8.01 17.32 -7.33
N SER A 58 -9.23 17.10 -7.86
CA SER A 58 -9.49 17.12 -9.31
C SER A 58 -9.26 18.49 -9.94
N ASP A 59 -9.57 19.57 -9.22
CA ASP A 59 -9.44 20.94 -9.72
C ASP A 59 -7.98 21.32 -9.92
N ARG A 60 -7.13 20.93 -8.96
CA ARG A 60 -5.69 21.22 -8.97
C ARG A 60 -4.86 20.11 -9.61
N LYS A 61 -5.48 18.98 -9.96
CA LYS A 61 -4.83 17.76 -10.44
C LYS A 61 -3.65 17.34 -9.56
N GLN A 62 -3.82 17.43 -8.26
CA GLN A 62 -2.74 17.24 -7.29
C GLN A 62 -3.19 16.40 -6.11
N PHE A 63 -2.28 15.58 -5.60
CA PHE A 63 -2.47 14.87 -4.33
C PHE A 63 -2.11 15.78 -3.17
N THR A 64 -3.04 15.94 -2.23
CA THR A 64 -2.82 16.66 -0.98
C THR A 64 -2.83 15.67 0.17
N GLN A 65 -1.84 15.77 1.05
CA GLN A 65 -1.76 14.96 2.25
C GLN A 65 -2.92 15.30 3.19
N ILE A 66 -3.56 14.28 3.75
CA ILE A 66 -4.52 14.47 4.85
C ILE A 66 -3.75 14.28 6.16
N PRO A 67 -3.87 15.18 7.15
CA PRO A 67 -3.14 15.08 8.42
C PRO A 67 -3.63 13.94 9.33
N SER A 68 -4.77 13.32 9.00
CA SER A 68 -5.32 12.15 9.71
C SER A 68 -4.79 10.85 9.13
N LYS A 69 -4.79 9.77 9.92
CA LYS A 69 -4.52 8.40 9.47
C LYS A 69 -5.79 7.55 9.35
N THR A 70 -6.95 8.17 9.48
CA THR A 70 -8.23 7.48 9.31
C THR A 70 -8.49 7.25 7.84
N LEU A 71 -8.50 5.99 7.41
CA LEU A 71 -8.98 5.60 6.09
C LEU A 71 -10.47 5.95 5.97
N SER A 72 -10.81 6.70 4.94
CA SER A 72 -12.19 7.06 4.60
C SER A 72 -12.38 6.96 3.10
N ALA A 73 -13.63 7.05 2.65
CA ALA A 73 -13.99 7.07 1.23
C ALA A 73 -13.44 8.30 0.46
N SER A 74 -12.82 9.26 1.14
CA SER A 74 -12.20 10.43 0.51
C SER A 74 -10.69 10.29 0.30
N VAL A 75 -10.14 9.09 0.55
CA VAL A 75 -8.71 8.82 0.41
C VAL A 75 -8.46 8.15 -0.94
N ASP A 76 -7.67 8.79 -1.78
CA ASP A 76 -7.38 8.30 -3.14
C ASP A 76 -6.02 7.58 -3.23
N ALA A 77 -5.09 7.89 -2.31
CA ALA A 77 -3.76 7.29 -2.34
C ALA A 77 -3.14 7.18 -0.94
N VAL A 78 -2.17 6.29 -0.81
CA VAL A 78 -1.47 6.02 0.45
C VAL A 78 0.02 5.75 0.21
N THR A 79 0.82 5.98 1.24
CA THR A 79 2.19 5.47 1.34
C THR A 79 2.26 4.48 2.49
N ILE A 80 3.18 3.51 2.39
CA ILE A 80 3.46 2.55 3.46
C ILE A 80 4.84 2.81 4.06
N GLN A 81 5.02 2.36 5.30
CA GLN A 81 6.26 2.51 6.03
C GLN A 81 7.46 2.00 5.23
N GLY A 82 8.49 2.84 5.11
CA GLY A 82 9.68 2.58 4.28
C GLY A 82 10.32 1.20 4.50
N HIS A 83 10.34 0.70 5.74
CA HIS A 83 10.94 -0.60 6.08
C HIS A 83 10.21 -1.80 5.46
N LEU A 84 8.94 -1.66 5.08
CA LEU A 84 8.16 -2.74 4.43
C LEU A 84 8.62 -2.97 2.99
N TRP A 85 9.30 -2.00 2.38
CA TRP A 85 9.95 -2.15 1.08
C TRP A 85 11.28 -2.89 1.14
N GLN A 86 11.93 -2.89 2.30
CA GLN A 86 13.07 -3.76 2.54
C GLN A 86 12.52 -5.15 2.76
N THR A 87 12.34 -5.89 1.66
CA THR A 87 11.96 -7.30 1.70
C THR A 87 12.86 -7.97 2.72
N LYS A 88 12.30 -8.39 3.87
CA LYS A 88 12.99 -9.36 4.72
C LYS A 88 13.15 -10.58 3.83
N ARG A 89 14.31 -10.72 3.19
CA ARG A 89 14.80 -12.05 2.86
C ARG A 89 14.75 -12.78 4.20
N PRO A 90 13.97 -13.87 4.37
CA PRO A 90 14.24 -14.75 5.49
C PRO A 90 15.71 -15.11 5.34
N GLY A 91 16.55 -14.55 6.21
CA GLY A 91 17.96 -14.88 6.23
C GLY A 91 18.00 -16.37 6.43
N THR A 92 18.37 -17.12 5.40
CA THR A 92 18.62 -18.55 5.50
C THR A 92 19.54 -18.73 6.71
N PRO A 93 19.12 -19.44 7.77
CA PRO A 93 20.07 -19.86 8.78
C PRO A 93 21.09 -20.73 8.05
N LYS A 94 22.34 -20.26 7.99
CA LYS A 94 23.46 -20.99 7.39
C LYS A 94 23.50 -22.38 8.01
N LYS A 95 23.39 -23.44 7.19
CA LYS A 95 23.76 -24.79 7.61
C LYS A 95 25.22 -24.76 8.08
N PRO A 96 25.55 -25.05 9.34
CA PRO A 96 26.91 -25.46 9.67
C PRO A 96 27.14 -26.84 9.04
N GLY A 97 28.26 -27.00 8.34
CA GLY A 97 28.63 -28.21 7.60
C GLY A 97 28.80 -29.45 8.49
N PRO A 98 28.96 -30.64 7.89
CA PRO A 98 29.07 -31.88 8.64
C PRO A 98 30.41 -31.89 9.39
N SER A 99 30.35 -32.20 10.67
CA SER A 99 31.54 -32.55 11.45
C SER A 99 31.40 -34.00 11.88
N LYS A 100 32.41 -34.79 11.47
CA LYS A 100 32.67 -36.22 11.70
C LYS A 100 31.93 -37.21 10.82
#